data_AF-A0A8K0KR57-F1
#
_entry.id   AF-A0A8K0KR57-F1
#
_cell.length_a   1.000
_cell.length_b   1.000
_cell.length_c   1.000
_cell.angle_alpha   90.00
_cell.angle_beta   90.00
_cell.angle_gamma   90.00
#
_symmetry.space_group_name_H-M   'P 1'
#
loop_
_entity.id
_entity.type
_entity.pdbx_description
1 polymer ?
#
loop_
_entity_poly.entity_id
_entity_poly.type
_entity_poly.pdbx_seq_one_letter_code
_entity_poly.pdbx_strand_id
1 'polypeptide(L)'
;MLKMSSAEKRLDIIIYGATGFTGRYTVEEMTKLAAEKPSLTWGISGRNKTKLEDLIKEISEKTGKDLSNLPVVVANNDDEDSLCEMAAKARVIVNCVGPYRFYGEPVIKACIASGTHHVDVSGEPQYMERMQLEYHEASKAKGIYIVSACGFDSIPADLGVVFFSQKFGGEVNSVETYLSSKCDVPNKILEISYSSDIKGEDPIKLSSLHNSNIANGWCLPFLGSDRSVVYRTQRYLYEHEKKRPVQMQAYVRIGSLWSSFMVIFVALMFSVLTKFKMGRKMLLKYPRFFSGGFISHDGPTEEVMKATHFQMTFNLEGWKEPLAEVTDNHAAAPDKRMLAQVKGTNPGYGATCVALLLSGLTILDESDKMPDKGGVYPPGAAFAKTSLVERLMKNGMTFEVIKEELA
;
A
#
# COMPACT_ATOMS: atom_id res chain seq x y z
N MET A 1 -3.35 -14.84 -39.15
CA MET A 1 -2.84 -13.45 -39.12
C MET A 1 -4.04 -12.53 -39.31
N LEU A 2 -4.77 -12.25 -38.22
CA LEU A 2 -5.93 -11.37 -38.24
C LEU A 2 -5.43 -9.93 -38.25
N LYS A 3 -5.73 -9.19 -39.32
CA LYS A 3 -5.54 -7.73 -39.39
C LYS A 3 -6.43 -7.09 -38.33
N MET A 4 -5.84 -6.46 -37.32
CA MET A 4 -6.56 -5.56 -36.42
C MET A 4 -7.07 -4.37 -37.24
N SER A 5 -8.40 -4.24 -37.39
CA SER A 5 -9.04 -3.01 -37.82
C SER A 5 -8.84 -1.93 -36.74
N SER A 6 -8.95 -0.65 -37.13
CA SER A 6 -8.69 0.56 -36.33
C SER A 6 -8.62 0.31 -34.82
N ALA A 7 -7.40 0.33 -34.25
CA ALA A 7 -7.18 0.00 -32.85
C ALA A 7 -8.17 0.76 -31.96
N GLU A 8 -9.12 0.03 -31.36
CA GLU A 8 -9.93 0.58 -30.27
C GLU A 8 -8.96 1.18 -29.26
N LYS A 9 -9.12 2.48 -28.99
CA LYS A 9 -8.21 3.20 -28.10
C LYS A 9 -8.31 2.55 -26.72
N ARG A 10 -7.19 2.00 -26.24
CA ARG A 10 -7.08 1.44 -24.87
C ARG A 10 -7.50 2.49 -23.86
N LEU A 11 -8.28 2.08 -22.86
CA LEU A 11 -8.55 2.88 -21.67
C LEU A 11 -7.24 3.09 -20.92
N ASP A 12 -7.12 4.22 -20.22
CA ASP A 12 -5.96 4.46 -19.37
C ASP A 12 -5.95 3.48 -18.19
N ILE A 13 -7.10 3.29 -17.53
CA ILE A 13 -7.23 2.43 -16.34
C ILE A 13 -8.47 1.52 -16.45
N ILE A 14 -8.31 0.24 -16.10
CA ILE A 14 -9.44 -0.62 -15.71
C ILE A 14 -9.26 -1.06 -14.26
N ILE A 15 -10.31 -0.88 -13.44
CA ILE A 15 -10.36 -1.39 -12.07
C ILE A 15 -10.94 -2.80 -12.11
N TYR A 16 -10.09 -3.81 -11.86
CA TYR A 16 -10.49 -5.21 -11.80
C TYR A 16 -10.88 -5.62 -10.37
N GLY A 17 -12.02 -6.31 -10.24
CA GLY A 17 -12.60 -6.63 -8.93
C GLY A 17 -13.48 -5.51 -8.38
N ALA A 18 -14.06 -4.68 -9.25
CA ALA A 18 -14.80 -3.47 -8.90
C ALA A 18 -15.97 -3.71 -7.92
N THR A 19 -16.64 -4.85 -7.96
CA THR A 19 -17.77 -5.17 -7.06
C THR A 19 -17.33 -5.71 -5.70
N GLY A 20 -16.03 -5.99 -5.53
CA GLY A 20 -15.44 -6.43 -4.27
C GLY A 20 -15.30 -5.30 -3.27
N PHE A 21 -14.89 -5.62 -2.05
CA PHE A 21 -14.89 -4.67 -0.94
C PHE A 21 -13.99 -3.45 -1.21
N THR A 22 -12.69 -3.66 -1.45
CA THR A 22 -11.76 -2.58 -1.85
C THR A 22 -12.13 -1.97 -3.20
N GLY A 23 -12.58 -2.80 -4.15
CA GLY A 23 -12.93 -2.36 -5.51
C GLY A 23 -14.01 -1.30 -5.54
N ARG A 24 -15.05 -1.41 -4.70
CA ARG A 24 -16.15 -0.43 -4.64
C ARG A 24 -15.65 0.96 -4.24
N TYR A 25 -14.84 1.04 -3.19
CA TYR A 25 -14.20 2.29 -2.77
C TYR A 25 -13.21 2.80 -3.82
N THR A 26 -12.52 1.90 -4.54
CA THR A 26 -11.63 2.29 -5.64
C THR A 26 -12.40 2.95 -6.78
N VAL A 27 -13.58 2.45 -7.14
CA VAL A 27 -14.45 3.07 -8.17
C VAL A 27 -14.98 4.42 -7.69
N GLU A 28 -15.34 4.54 -6.41
CA GLU A 28 -15.78 5.83 -5.84
C GLU A 28 -14.67 6.89 -5.91
N GLU A 29 -13.44 6.56 -5.47
CA GLU A 29 -12.30 7.49 -5.52
C GLU A 29 -11.87 7.79 -6.97
N MET A 30 -11.92 6.80 -7.86
CA MET A 30 -11.66 7.00 -9.29
C MET A 30 -12.66 7.97 -9.92
N THR A 31 -13.93 7.93 -9.50
CA THR A 31 -14.97 8.86 -9.97
C THR A 31 -14.65 10.31 -9.59
N LYS A 32 -14.12 10.54 -8.37
CA LYS A 32 -13.69 11.85 -7.90
C LYS A 32 -12.47 12.34 -8.69
N LEU A 33 -11.44 11.49 -8.82
CA LEU A 33 -10.21 11.81 -9.55
C LEU A 33 -10.46 12.08 -11.04
N ALA A 34 -11.32 11.28 -11.70
CA ALA A 34 -11.65 11.45 -13.11
C ALA A 34 -12.37 12.78 -13.38
N ALA A 35 -13.15 13.29 -12.42
CA ALA A 35 -13.80 14.59 -12.54
C ALA A 35 -12.79 15.76 -12.60
N GLU A 36 -11.60 15.58 -12.01
CA GLU A 36 -10.50 16.57 -12.03
C GLU A 36 -9.58 16.39 -13.25
N LYS A 37 -9.61 15.23 -13.92
CA LYS A 37 -8.80 14.92 -15.12
C LYS A 37 -9.71 14.47 -16.29
N PRO A 38 -10.43 15.38 -16.97
CA PRO A 38 -11.45 15.02 -17.98
C PRO A 38 -10.94 14.22 -19.19
N SER A 39 -9.64 14.24 -19.46
CA SER A 39 -9.01 13.44 -20.53
C SER A 39 -8.76 11.98 -20.16
N LEU A 40 -8.91 11.62 -18.88
CA LEU A 40 -8.65 10.28 -18.35
C LEU A 40 -9.76 9.32 -18.74
N THR A 41 -9.40 8.27 -19.48
CA THR A 41 -10.33 7.22 -19.88
C THR A 41 -10.23 6.03 -18.94
N TRP A 42 -11.34 5.59 -18.35
CA TRP A 42 -11.30 4.48 -17.39
C TRP A 42 -12.55 3.61 -17.48
N GLY A 43 -12.47 2.42 -16.90
CA GLY A 43 -13.59 1.46 -16.85
C GLY A 43 -13.49 0.52 -15.66
N ILE A 44 -14.47 -0.35 -15.52
CA ILE A 44 -14.54 -1.34 -14.44
C ILE A 44 -14.63 -2.76 -14.98
N SER A 45 -14.13 -3.70 -14.19
CA SER A 45 -14.18 -5.11 -14.52
C SER A 45 -14.45 -6.00 -13.32
N GLY A 46 -15.10 -7.13 -13.59
CA GLY A 46 -15.42 -8.16 -12.62
C GLY A 46 -16.19 -9.31 -13.27
N ARG A 47 -16.50 -10.32 -12.47
CA ARG A 47 -17.07 -11.59 -12.96
C ARG A 47 -18.56 -11.55 -13.27
N ASN A 48 -19.28 -10.57 -12.73
CA ASN A 48 -20.73 -10.49 -12.82
C ASN A 48 -21.15 -9.13 -13.36
N LYS A 49 -21.65 -9.12 -14.60
CA LYS A 49 -22.06 -7.91 -15.32
C LYS A 49 -23.15 -7.14 -14.59
N THR A 50 -24.19 -7.83 -14.13
CA THR A 50 -25.31 -7.21 -13.41
C THR A 50 -24.83 -6.48 -12.15
N LYS A 51 -23.93 -7.09 -11.36
CA LYS A 51 -23.36 -6.42 -10.18
C LYS A 51 -22.51 -5.20 -10.52
N LEU A 52 -21.87 -5.18 -11.70
CA LEU A 52 -21.12 -4.01 -12.17
C LEU A 52 -22.07 -2.89 -12.58
N GLU A 53 -23.17 -3.20 -13.27
CA GLU A 53 -24.21 -2.25 -13.65
C GLU A 53 -24.93 -1.65 -12.42
N ASP A 54 -25.21 -2.48 -11.41
CA ASP A 54 -25.79 -2.02 -10.14
C ASP A 54 -24.83 -1.11 -9.38
N LEU A 55 -23.53 -1.44 -9.37
CA LEU A 55 -22.49 -0.60 -8.78
C LEU A 55 -22.39 0.77 -9.46
N ILE A 56 -22.50 0.81 -10.80
CA ILE A 56 -22.50 2.05 -11.57
C ILE A 56 -23.64 2.96 -11.11
N LYS A 57 -24.86 2.43 -10.98
CA LYS A 57 -26.03 3.19 -10.50
C LYS A 57 -25.82 3.69 -9.08
N GLU A 58 -25.41 2.81 -8.17
CA GLU A 58 -25.15 3.11 -6.76
C GLU A 58 -24.15 4.27 -6.62
N ILE A 59 -23.02 4.21 -7.33
CA ILE A 59 -21.99 5.24 -7.25
C ILE A 59 -22.43 6.52 -7.98
N SER A 60 -23.16 6.42 -9.08
CA SER A 60 -23.72 7.60 -9.76
C SER A 60 -24.67 8.38 -8.85
N GLU A 61 -25.57 7.68 -8.17
CA GLU A 61 -26.51 8.29 -7.21
C GLU A 61 -25.74 8.92 -6.03
N LYS A 62 -24.78 8.19 -5.47
CA LYS A 62 -24.00 8.65 -4.31
C LYS A 62 -23.11 9.85 -4.62
N THR A 63 -22.49 9.89 -5.79
CA THR A 63 -21.52 10.95 -6.17
C THR A 63 -22.14 12.09 -6.96
N GLY A 64 -23.37 11.91 -7.47
CA GLY A 64 -24.01 12.85 -8.40
C GLY A 64 -23.31 12.94 -9.76
N LYS A 65 -22.46 11.98 -10.11
CA LYS A 65 -21.76 11.90 -11.40
C LYS A 65 -22.40 10.86 -12.30
N ASP A 66 -22.67 11.22 -13.55
CA ASP A 66 -23.19 10.26 -14.53
C ASP A 66 -22.09 9.29 -14.98
N LEU A 67 -22.27 8.02 -14.64
CA LEU A 67 -21.40 6.91 -15.02
C LEU A 67 -22.10 5.92 -15.98
N SER A 68 -23.26 6.30 -16.55
CA SER A 68 -24.05 5.44 -17.44
C SER A 68 -23.26 4.92 -18.65
N ASN A 69 -22.28 5.68 -19.12
CA ASN A 69 -21.40 5.34 -20.24
C ASN A 69 -20.06 4.74 -19.81
N LEU A 70 -19.88 4.39 -18.53
CA LEU A 70 -18.64 3.81 -18.03
C LEU A 70 -18.40 2.44 -18.67
N PRO A 71 -17.26 2.22 -19.36
CA PRO A 71 -16.92 0.92 -19.94
C PRO A 71 -16.92 -0.20 -18.90
N VAL A 72 -17.61 -1.29 -19.22
CA VAL A 72 -17.68 -2.51 -18.41
C VAL A 72 -17.04 -3.67 -19.17
N VAL A 73 -16.08 -4.35 -18.56
CA VAL A 73 -15.45 -5.56 -19.10
C VAL A 73 -15.69 -6.73 -18.16
N VAL A 74 -16.28 -7.82 -18.64
CA VAL A 74 -16.44 -9.03 -17.83
C VAL A 74 -15.16 -9.85 -17.90
N ALA A 75 -14.59 -10.18 -16.73
CA ALA A 75 -13.39 -11.02 -16.65
C ALA A 75 -13.40 -11.87 -15.39
N ASN A 76 -12.90 -13.10 -15.49
CA ASN A 76 -12.88 -14.09 -14.42
C ASN A 76 -11.49 -14.71 -14.26
N ASN A 77 -11.04 -14.86 -13.02
CA ASN A 77 -9.76 -15.47 -12.70
C ASN A 77 -9.62 -16.93 -13.12
N ASP A 78 -10.74 -17.62 -13.31
CA ASP A 78 -10.77 -19.01 -13.79
C ASP A 78 -10.79 -19.10 -15.33
N ASP A 79 -10.69 -17.96 -16.04
CA ASP A 79 -10.79 -17.84 -17.50
C ASP A 79 -9.67 -16.92 -18.02
N GLU A 80 -8.57 -17.53 -18.46
CA GLU A 80 -7.36 -16.82 -18.93
C GLU A 80 -7.63 -15.91 -20.15
N ASP A 81 -8.49 -16.34 -21.07
CA ASP A 81 -8.84 -15.56 -22.26
C ASP A 81 -9.57 -14.28 -21.85
N SER A 82 -10.52 -14.38 -20.91
CA SER A 82 -11.22 -13.20 -20.38
C SER A 82 -10.30 -12.19 -19.69
N LEU A 83 -9.25 -12.67 -19.01
CA LEU A 83 -8.24 -11.81 -18.39
C LEU A 83 -7.38 -11.12 -19.46
N CYS A 84 -7.00 -11.83 -20.51
CA CYS A 84 -6.23 -11.26 -21.63
C CYS A 84 -7.04 -10.21 -22.39
N GLU A 85 -8.33 -10.48 -22.64
CA GLU A 85 -9.26 -9.52 -23.26
C GLU A 85 -9.41 -8.24 -22.41
N MET A 86 -9.54 -8.37 -21.10
CA MET A 86 -9.57 -7.22 -20.19
C MET A 86 -8.25 -6.46 -20.23
N ALA A 87 -7.12 -7.15 -20.09
CA ALA A 87 -5.81 -6.53 -20.08
C ALA A 87 -5.54 -5.79 -21.40
N ALA A 88 -5.94 -6.34 -22.55
CA ALA A 88 -5.75 -5.73 -23.86
C ALA A 88 -6.51 -4.41 -24.04
N LYS A 89 -7.59 -4.18 -23.27
CA LYS A 89 -8.43 -2.97 -23.33
C LYS A 89 -7.93 -1.82 -22.45
N ALA A 90 -6.93 -2.03 -21.60
CA ALA A 90 -6.43 -1.02 -20.67
C ALA A 90 -4.93 -0.80 -20.83
N ARG A 91 -4.42 0.37 -20.44
CA ARG A 91 -2.99 0.67 -20.29
C ARG A 91 -2.48 0.26 -18.90
N VAL A 92 -3.32 0.39 -17.87
CA VAL A 92 -3.07 -0.12 -16.51
C VAL A 92 -4.27 -0.92 -16.01
N ILE A 93 -4.01 -2.09 -15.42
CA ILE A 93 -4.96 -2.79 -14.58
C ILE A 93 -4.70 -2.43 -13.12
N VAL A 94 -5.72 -1.86 -12.48
CA VAL A 94 -5.79 -1.68 -11.03
C VAL A 94 -6.48 -2.92 -10.46
N ASN A 95 -5.70 -3.83 -9.88
CA ASN A 95 -6.20 -5.12 -9.43
C ASN A 95 -6.61 -5.07 -7.94
N CYS A 96 -7.90 -5.23 -7.69
CA CYS A 96 -8.48 -5.31 -6.34
C CYS A 96 -8.92 -6.76 -5.99
N VAL A 97 -8.50 -7.77 -6.76
CA VAL A 97 -8.90 -9.18 -6.56
C VAL A 97 -7.86 -9.92 -5.72
N GLY A 98 -8.13 -10.01 -4.42
CA GLY A 98 -7.42 -10.90 -3.48
C GLY A 98 -8.22 -12.15 -3.11
N PRO A 99 -7.61 -13.12 -2.39
CA PRO A 99 -6.20 -13.17 -1.97
C PRO A 99 -5.24 -13.38 -3.15
N TYR A 100 -4.21 -12.53 -3.29
CA TYR A 100 -3.36 -12.46 -4.48
C TYR A 100 -2.48 -13.70 -4.64
N ARG A 101 -2.11 -14.37 -3.54
CA ARG A 101 -1.42 -15.67 -3.60
C ARG A 101 -2.11 -16.72 -4.47
N PHE A 102 -3.43 -16.64 -4.61
CA PHE A 102 -4.23 -17.56 -5.44
C PHE A 102 -4.66 -16.94 -6.76
N TYR A 103 -4.85 -15.62 -6.76
CA TYR A 103 -5.64 -14.92 -7.77
C TYR A 103 -4.88 -13.82 -8.51
N GLY A 104 -3.69 -13.44 -8.05
CA GLY A 104 -2.91 -12.35 -8.64
C GLY A 104 -2.09 -12.77 -9.86
N GLU A 105 -1.47 -13.96 -9.81
CA GLU A 105 -0.57 -14.43 -10.88
C GLU A 105 -1.25 -14.54 -12.26
N PRO A 106 -2.48 -15.08 -12.40
CA PRO A 106 -3.17 -15.10 -13.70
C PRO A 106 -3.36 -13.69 -14.30
N VAL A 107 -3.65 -12.69 -13.46
CA VAL A 107 -3.82 -11.29 -13.89
C VAL A 107 -2.49 -10.71 -14.37
N ILE A 108 -1.39 -10.99 -13.66
CA ILE A 108 -0.04 -10.58 -14.07
C ILE A 108 0.34 -11.19 -15.42
N LYS A 109 0.09 -12.49 -15.64
CA LYS A 109 0.36 -13.16 -16.93
C LYS A 109 -0.39 -12.48 -18.08
N ALA A 110 -1.69 -12.23 -17.89
CA ALA A 110 -2.51 -11.53 -18.88
C ALA A 110 -1.99 -10.11 -19.16
N CYS A 111 -1.60 -9.38 -18.12
CA CYS A 111 -1.02 -8.04 -18.27
C CYS A 111 0.28 -8.06 -19.09
N ILE A 112 1.19 -9.00 -18.82
CA ILE A 112 2.44 -9.15 -19.58
C ILE A 112 2.18 -9.54 -21.03
N ALA A 113 1.26 -10.48 -21.27
CA ALA A 113 0.88 -10.93 -22.60
C ALA A 113 0.31 -9.78 -23.45
N SER A 114 -0.54 -8.94 -22.83
CA SER A 114 -1.26 -7.86 -23.51
C SER A 114 -0.52 -6.52 -23.56
N GLY A 115 0.67 -6.38 -22.96
CA GLY A 115 1.38 -5.10 -22.97
C GLY A 115 0.81 -4.07 -22.00
N THR A 116 0.33 -4.50 -20.83
CA THR A 116 -0.47 -3.69 -19.89
C THR A 116 0.19 -3.63 -18.53
N HIS A 117 0.31 -2.44 -17.96
CA HIS A 117 0.85 -2.26 -16.61
C HIS A 117 -0.11 -2.77 -15.55
N HIS A 118 0.42 -3.06 -14.36
CA HIS A 118 -0.35 -3.63 -13.27
C HIS A 118 0.01 -2.97 -11.95
N VAL A 119 -1.01 -2.67 -11.15
CA VAL A 119 -0.86 -2.31 -9.74
C VAL A 119 -1.84 -3.10 -8.87
N ASP A 120 -1.43 -3.43 -7.65
CA ASP A 120 -2.29 -4.08 -6.65
C ASP A 120 -2.02 -3.57 -5.23
N VAL A 121 -2.87 -3.99 -4.27
CA VAL A 121 -2.71 -3.68 -2.84
C VAL A 121 -2.25 -4.90 -2.03
N SER A 122 -1.50 -5.82 -2.64
CA SER A 122 -1.07 -7.04 -1.98
C SER A 122 -0.13 -6.75 -0.81
N GLY A 123 -0.49 -7.26 0.37
CA GLY A 123 0.36 -7.32 1.55
C GLY A 123 0.95 -8.72 1.77
N GLU A 124 1.02 -9.57 0.74
CA GLU A 124 1.43 -10.98 0.84
C GLU A 124 2.89 -11.17 0.38
N PRO A 125 3.89 -11.24 1.29
CA PRO A 125 5.30 -11.17 0.91
C PRO A 125 5.74 -12.29 -0.04
N GLN A 126 5.28 -13.51 0.21
CA GLN A 126 5.58 -14.68 -0.63
C GLN A 126 5.04 -14.50 -2.06
N TYR A 127 3.84 -13.95 -2.22
CA TYR A 127 3.28 -13.69 -3.54
C TYR A 127 4.13 -12.66 -4.27
N MET A 128 4.38 -11.51 -3.63
CA MET A 128 5.15 -10.44 -4.26
C MET A 128 6.55 -10.93 -4.64
N GLU A 129 7.21 -11.75 -3.80
CA GLU A 129 8.58 -12.21 -4.04
C GLU A 129 8.62 -13.15 -5.24
N ARG A 130 7.69 -14.11 -5.28
CA ARG A 130 7.52 -15.01 -6.42
C ARG A 130 7.26 -14.24 -7.71
N MET A 131 6.37 -13.24 -7.69
CA MET A 131 6.07 -12.45 -8.90
C MET A 131 7.31 -11.70 -9.41
N GLN A 132 8.15 -11.18 -8.50
CA GLN A 132 9.40 -10.54 -8.90
C GLN A 132 10.39 -11.55 -9.49
N LEU A 133 10.60 -12.70 -8.83
CA LEU A 133 11.52 -13.73 -9.30
C LEU A 133 11.12 -14.31 -10.67
N GLU A 134 9.83 -14.56 -10.88
CA GLU A 134 9.33 -15.21 -12.10
C GLU A 134 9.13 -14.24 -13.26
N TYR A 135 8.70 -12.99 -13.01
CA TYR A 135 8.20 -12.10 -14.07
C TYR A 135 8.99 -10.81 -14.26
N HIS A 136 10.03 -10.51 -13.46
CA HIS A 136 10.78 -9.26 -13.61
C HIS A 136 11.38 -9.11 -15.02
N GLU A 137 12.12 -10.11 -15.48
CA GLU A 137 12.76 -10.08 -16.81
C GLU A 137 11.73 -10.06 -17.96
N ALA A 138 10.67 -10.86 -17.86
CA ALA A 138 9.62 -10.88 -18.88
C ALA A 138 8.88 -9.53 -19.00
N SER A 139 8.62 -8.88 -17.86
CA SER A 139 7.98 -7.57 -17.80
C SER A 139 8.90 -6.47 -18.35
N LYS A 140 10.18 -6.50 -18.00
CA LYS A 140 11.21 -5.59 -18.53
C LYS A 140 11.39 -5.74 -20.05
N ALA A 141 11.45 -6.96 -20.56
CA ALA A 141 11.54 -7.22 -22.00
C ALA A 141 10.33 -6.66 -22.78
N LYS A 142 9.18 -6.53 -22.13
CA LYS A 142 7.93 -6.02 -22.72
C LYS A 142 7.70 -4.52 -22.50
N GLY A 143 8.51 -3.83 -21.71
CA GLY A 143 8.24 -2.42 -21.39
C GLY A 143 7.15 -2.23 -20.33
N ILE A 144 6.85 -3.24 -19.50
CA ILE A 144 5.68 -3.25 -18.63
C ILE A 144 6.09 -3.16 -17.16
N TYR A 145 5.49 -2.25 -16.41
CA TYR A 145 5.60 -2.19 -14.95
C TYR A 145 4.52 -3.01 -14.24
N ILE A 146 4.96 -3.77 -13.26
CA ILE A 146 4.12 -4.45 -12.27
C ILE A 146 4.55 -3.96 -10.90
N VAL A 147 3.64 -3.30 -10.18
CA VAL A 147 3.94 -2.74 -8.85
C VAL A 147 2.92 -3.22 -7.85
N SER A 148 3.34 -4.08 -6.92
CA SER A 148 2.49 -4.55 -5.82
C SER A 148 2.62 -3.66 -4.60
N ALA A 149 1.74 -3.85 -3.63
CA ALA A 149 1.74 -3.12 -2.35
C ALA A 149 1.45 -1.60 -2.48
N CYS A 150 0.69 -1.20 -3.49
CA CYS A 150 0.27 0.19 -3.73
C CYS A 150 -0.88 0.66 -2.81
N GLY A 151 -1.00 0.10 -1.60
CA GLY A 151 -2.03 0.47 -0.62
C GLY A 151 -1.45 1.16 0.62
N PHE A 152 -2.33 1.60 1.54
CA PHE A 152 -1.91 2.21 2.81
C PHE A 152 -1.02 1.29 3.64
N ASP A 153 -1.22 -0.03 3.55
CA ASP A 153 -0.43 -0.99 4.33
C ASP A 153 1.07 -0.77 4.08
N SER A 154 1.51 -0.46 2.85
CA SER A 154 2.96 -0.37 2.56
C SER A 154 3.44 0.96 2.00
N ILE A 155 2.61 1.72 1.27
CA ILE A 155 3.01 3.00 0.66
C ILE A 155 3.62 4.00 1.66
N PRO A 156 2.98 4.29 2.82
CA PRO A 156 3.52 5.23 3.80
C PRO A 156 4.88 4.79 4.33
N ALA A 157 5.02 3.49 4.67
CA ALA A 157 6.27 2.95 5.20
C ALA A 157 7.39 2.96 4.16
N ASP A 158 7.12 2.42 2.96
CA ASP A 158 8.13 2.21 1.93
C ASP A 158 8.57 3.53 1.28
N LEU A 159 7.62 4.34 0.80
CA LEU A 159 7.96 5.67 0.27
C LEU A 159 8.41 6.63 1.38
N GLY A 160 7.91 6.48 2.61
CA GLY A 160 8.37 7.28 3.75
C GLY A 160 9.85 7.08 4.03
N VAL A 161 10.33 5.83 4.09
CA VAL A 161 11.76 5.55 4.26
C VAL A 161 12.58 6.17 3.12
N VAL A 162 12.16 5.99 1.86
CA VAL A 162 12.88 6.57 0.71
C VAL A 162 12.91 8.11 0.78
N PHE A 163 11.75 8.74 0.97
CA PHE A 163 11.59 10.18 0.98
C PHE A 163 12.36 10.85 2.12
N PHE A 164 12.26 10.33 3.35
CA PHE A 164 12.98 10.90 4.48
C PHE A 164 14.47 10.59 4.43
N SER A 165 14.91 9.46 3.86
CA SER A 165 16.33 9.20 3.63
C SER A 165 16.94 10.21 2.64
N GLN A 166 16.20 10.61 1.61
CA GLN A 166 16.65 11.68 0.69
C GLN A 166 16.78 13.03 1.40
N LYS A 167 15.88 13.33 2.34
CA LYS A 167 15.92 14.56 3.15
C LYS A 167 16.94 14.51 4.28
N PHE A 168 17.40 13.32 4.66
CA PHE A 168 18.28 13.11 5.80
C PHE A 168 19.62 13.84 5.65
N GLY A 169 20.11 14.13 4.43
CA GLY A 169 21.35 14.88 4.23
C GLY A 169 22.54 14.20 4.92
N GLY A 170 22.79 12.94 4.56
CA GLY A 170 23.75 12.02 5.16
C GLY A 170 23.44 10.59 4.76
N GLU A 171 23.97 9.60 5.49
CA GLU A 171 23.67 8.18 5.29
C GLU A 171 22.81 7.64 6.43
N VAL A 172 21.61 7.15 6.12
CA VAL A 172 20.70 6.55 7.10
C VAL A 172 21.15 5.12 7.40
N ASN A 173 21.31 4.78 8.68
CA ASN A 173 21.61 3.43 9.13
C ASN A 173 20.33 2.62 9.40
N SER A 174 19.42 3.22 10.17
CA SER A 174 18.28 2.52 10.74
C SER A 174 17.07 3.41 10.91
N VAL A 175 15.90 2.79 10.79
CA VAL A 175 14.60 3.45 10.93
C VAL A 175 13.66 2.61 11.76
N GLU A 176 13.09 3.20 12.80
CA GLU A 176 11.92 2.65 13.49
C GLU A 176 10.66 3.40 13.07
N THR A 177 9.61 2.67 12.68
CA THR A 177 8.31 3.27 12.38
C THR A 177 7.30 2.93 13.48
N TYR A 178 6.48 3.91 13.83
CA TYR A 178 5.48 3.80 14.88
C TYR A 178 4.11 4.20 14.31
N LEU A 179 3.31 3.20 13.98
CA LEU A 179 1.95 3.40 13.50
C LEU A 179 1.00 3.65 14.68
N SER A 180 0.21 4.71 14.56
CA SER A 180 -0.90 5.01 15.46
C SER A 180 -2.16 5.39 14.69
N SER A 181 -3.33 5.17 15.30
CA SER A 181 -4.62 5.51 14.68
C SER A 181 -5.64 5.99 15.70
N LYS A 182 -6.32 7.08 15.36
CA LYS A 182 -7.39 7.68 16.15
C LYS A 182 -8.71 7.56 15.40
N CYS A 183 -9.81 7.37 16.10
CA CYS A 183 -11.13 7.60 15.56
C CYS A 183 -11.88 8.60 16.45
N ASP A 184 -12.36 9.68 15.86
CA ASP A 184 -13.07 10.71 16.61
C ASP A 184 -14.51 10.31 17.00
N VAL A 185 -14.99 9.15 16.51
CA VAL A 185 -16.28 8.58 16.92
C VAL A 185 -16.12 7.80 18.23
N PRO A 186 -16.80 8.18 19.32
CA PRO A 186 -16.67 7.52 20.62
C PRO A 186 -16.98 6.02 20.56
N ASN A 187 -16.22 5.22 21.33
CA ASN A 187 -16.47 3.79 21.57
C ASN A 187 -16.54 2.88 20.31
N LYS A 188 -16.07 3.32 19.14
CA LYS A 188 -16.14 2.51 17.90
C LYS A 188 -14.83 1.86 17.45
N ILE A 189 -13.68 2.30 17.96
CA ILE A 189 -12.37 1.68 17.69
C ILE A 189 -11.60 1.60 19.00
N LEU A 190 -10.85 0.51 19.20
CA LEU A 190 -9.82 0.46 20.24
C LEU A 190 -8.83 1.55 19.87
N GLU A 191 -8.89 2.71 20.53
CA GLU A 191 -7.92 3.79 20.31
C GLU A 191 -6.52 3.19 20.41
N ILE A 192 -5.88 3.01 19.25
CA ILE A 192 -4.43 2.91 19.20
C ILE A 192 -3.98 4.32 19.54
N SER A 193 -3.91 4.60 20.84
CA SER A 193 -4.11 5.95 21.36
C SER A 193 -3.24 6.97 20.61
N TYR A 194 -3.85 8.07 20.22
CA TYR A 194 -3.19 9.06 19.40
C TYR A 194 -2.40 9.98 20.33
N SER A 195 -1.10 10.16 20.06
CA SER A 195 -0.33 11.24 20.64
C SER A 195 -0.02 12.23 19.53
N SER A 196 -0.63 13.41 19.59
CA SER A 196 -0.23 14.56 18.77
C SER A 196 1.18 15.02 19.09
N ASP A 197 1.62 14.75 20.32
CA ASP A 197 2.87 15.26 20.85
C ASP A 197 3.93 14.15 20.70
N ILE A 198 4.93 14.40 19.85
CA ILE A 198 6.22 13.72 19.94
C ILE A 198 6.91 14.29 21.18
N LYS A 199 7.12 13.46 22.21
CA LYS A 199 7.77 13.87 23.46
C LYS A 199 8.97 12.98 23.73
N GLY A 200 10.17 13.50 23.50
CA GLY A 200 11.41 12.87 23.91
C GLY A 200 12.17 12.14 22.81
N GLU A 201 13.26 11.51 23.21
CA GLU A 201 14.19 10.76 22.37
C GLU A 201 14.15 9.28 22.80
N ASP A 202 14.27 8.38 21.83
CA ASP A 202 14.55 6.97 22.08
C ASP A 202 15.75 6.57 21.21
N PRO A 203 16.77 5.88 21.77
CA PRO A 203 17.72 5.16 20.93
C PRO A 203 16.96 4.06 20.18
N ILE A 204 17.36 3.76 18.95
CA ILE A 204 16.77 2.66 18.19
C ILE A 204 17.05 1.35 18.92
N LYS A 205 15.99 0.60 19.26
CA LYS A 205 16.08 -0.61 20.09
C LYS A 205 16.06 -1.88 19.24
N LEU A 206 15.41 -1.86 18.06
CA LEU A 206 15.14 -3.05 17.22
C LEU A 206 14.62 -4.25 18.05
N SER A 207 13.93 -3.96 19.15
CA SER A 207 13.54 -4.92 20.18
C SER A 207 12.07 -5.32 20.04
N SER A 208 11.62 -6.27 20.87
CA SER A 208 10.21 -6.67 20.95
C SER A 208 9.33 -5.58 21.63
N LEU A 209 8.32 -5.99 22.40
CA LEU A 209 7.47 -5.08 23.18
C LEU A 209 8.31 -4.10 24.04
N HIS A 210 8.12 -2.80 23.84
CA HIS A 210 8.80 -1.77 24.62
C HIS A 210 7.93 -0.52 24.78
N ASN A 211 8.28 0.33 25.74
CA ASN A 211 7.72 1.67 25.86
C ASN A 211 8.59 2.66 25.08
N SER A 212 7.95 3.51 24.27
CA SER A 212 8.60 4.56 23.49
C SER A 212 8.10 5.93 23.94
N ASN A 213 9.05 6.83 24.14
CA ASN A 213 8.83 8.26 24.36
C ASN A 213 8.34 8.93 23.06
N ILE A 214 8.96 8.58 21.92
CA ILE A 214 8.58 9.12 20.59
C ILE A 214 7.13 8.80 20.25
N ALA A 215 6.71 7.55 20.47
CA ALA A 215 5.33 7.14 20.26
C ALA A 215 4.42 7.47 21.46
N ASN A 216 4.98 7.89 22.60
CA ASN A 216 4.28 8.13 23.86
C ASN A 216 3.39 6.93 24.26
N GLY A 217 3.96 5.73 24.36
CA GLY A 217 3.21 4.53 24.73
C GLY A 217 3.93 3.21 24.50
N TRP A 218 3.26 2.12 24.88
CA TRP A 218 3.74 0.76 24.61
C TRP A 218 3.54 0.39 23.15
N CYS A 219 4.57 -0.21 22.56
CA CYS A 219 4.67 -0.52 21.13
C CYS A 219 4.94 -2.01 20.92
N LEU A 220 4.20 -2.62 20.00
CA LEU A 220 4.40 -4.01 19.58
C LEU A 220 4.94 -4.05 18.15
N PRO A 221 5.80 -5.02 17.80
CA PRO A 221 6.20 -5.23 16.42
C PRO A 221 4.98 -5.36 15.50
N PHE A 222 4.96 -4.57 14.44
CA PHE A 222 3.93 -4.69 13.41
C PHE A 222 4.27 -5.89 12.53
N LEU A 223 3.39 -6.89 12.52
CA LEU A 223 3.57 -8.15 11.78
C LEU A 223 2.97 -8.09 10.36
N GLY A 224 2.78 -6.88 9.82
CA GLY A 224 2.29 -6.67 8.45
C GLY A 224 3.39 -6.69 7.40
N SER A 225 3.07 -6.16 6.22
CA SER A 225 3.93 -6.28 5.04
C SER A 225 5.05 -5.24 4.97
N ASP A 226 4.97 -4.13 5.71
CA ASP A 226 5.86 -2.95 5.65
C ASP A 226 7.33 -3.33 5.54
N ARG A 227 7.82 -4.07 6.55
CA ARG A 227 9.23 -4.43 6.66
C ARG A 227 9.69 -5.23 5.45
N SER A 228 8.84 -6.14 4.97
CA SER A 228 9.15 -6.97 3.80
C SER A 228 9.18 -6.16 2.50
N VAL A 229 8.29 -5.17 2.36
CA VAL A 229 8.23 -4.29 1.18
C VAL A 229 9.43 -3.34 1.19
N VAL A 230 9.70 -2.69 2.33
CA VAL A 230 10.85 -1.79 2.50
C VAL A 230 12.15 -2.52 2.22
N TYR A 231 12.35 -3.73 2.76
CA TYR A 231 13.59 -4.48 2.48
C TYR A 231 13.80 -4.81 1.01
N ARG A 232 12.74 -4.99 0.23
CA ARG A 232 12.86 -5.18 -1.22
C ARG A 232 13.24 -3.89 -1.92
N THR A 233 12.69 -2.77 -1.51
CA THR A 233 13.11 -1.45 -1.99
C THR A 233 14.59 -1.22 -1.66
N GLN A 234 15.00 -1.45 -0.41
CA GLN A 234 16.40 -1.28 0.02
C GLN A 234 17.35 -2.21 -0.75
N ARG A 235 16.95 -3.45 -1.01
CA ARG A 235 17.72 -4.38 -1.85
C ARG A 235 17.91 -3.83 -3.26
N TYR A 236 16.84 -3.35 -3.89
CA TYR A 236 16.93 -2.74 -5.22
C TYR A 236 17.86 -1.52 -5.22
N LEU A 237 17.72 -0.62 -4.24
CA LEU A 237 18.57 0.57 -4.14
C LEU A 237 20.04 0.22 -3.90
N TYR A 238 20.33 -0.84 -3.16
CA TYR A 238 21.70 -1.33 -2.98
C TYR A 238 22.30 -1.92 -4.26
N GLU A 239 21.56 -2.82 -4.92
CA GLU A 239 22.04 -3.51 -6.12
C GLU A 239 22.25 -2.53 -7.29
N HIS A 240 21.30 -1.60 -7.50
CA HIS A 240 21.22 -0.75 -8.68
C HIS A 240 21.64 0.71 -8.46
N GLU A 241 21.47 1.27 -7.27
CA GLU A 241 21.81 2.68 -6.98
C GLU A 241 23.01 2.84 -6.06
N LYS A 242 23.64 1.75 -5.62
CA LYS A 242 24.77 1.75 -4.68
C LYS A 242 24.47 2.62 -3.46
N LYS A 243 23.31 2.37 -2.84
CA LYS A 243 22.91 2.97 -1.56
C LYS A 243 22.98 1.93 -0.45
N ARG A 244 23.53 2.30 0.71
CA ARG A 244 23.55 1.42 1.88
C ARG A 244 22.11 1.06 2.31
N PRO A 245 21.78 -0.22 2.54
CA PRO A 245 20.45 -0.62 2.97
C PRO A 245 20.12 -0.09 4.37
N VAL A 246 18.98 0.58 4.49
CA VAL A 246 18.43 0.99 5.78
C VAL A 246 17.87 -0.22 6.54
N GLN A 247 18.25 -0.38 7.80
CA GLN A 247 17.69 -1.38 8.71
C GLN A 247 16.36 -0.88 9.29
N MET A 248 15.25 -1.55 8.98
CA MET A 248 13.92 -1.08 9.40
C MET A 248 13.28 -2.01 10.43
N GLN A 249 12.66 -1.41 11.45
CA GLN A 249 11.69 -2.10 12.31
C GLN A 249 10.37 -1.32 12.37
N ALA A 250 9.27 -2.03 12.14
CA ALA A 250 7.92 -1.45 12.21
C ALA A 250 7.24 -1.84 13.52
N TYR A 251 6.56 -0.87 14.12
CA TYR A 251 5.81 -1.01 15.36
C TYR A 251 4.40 -0.43 15.22
N VAL A 252 3.46 -1.01 15.94
CA VAL A 252 2.15 -0.40 16.21
C VAL A 252 2.10 0.03 17.67
N ARG A 253 1.65 1.25 17.92
CA ARG A 253 1.39 1.74 19.27
C ARG A 253 0.14 1.04 19.82
N ILE A 254 0.11 0.70 21.10
CA ILE A 254 -1.05 0.10 21.77
C ILE A 254 -1.50 0.93 22.99
N GLY A 255 -0.63 1.83 23.46
CA GLY A 255 -0.91 2.75 24.57
C GLY A 255 -0.46 2.21 25.92
N SER A 256 -0.99 1.06 26.37
CA SER A 256 -0.65 0.48 27.69
C SER A 256 -0.02 -0.91 27.61
N LEU A 257 0.73 -1.27 28.66
CA LEU A 257 1.34 -2.60 28.80
C LEU A 257 0.26 -3.69 28.88
N TRP A 258 -0.81 -3.45 29.63
CA TRP A 258 -1.92 -4.38 29.77
C TRP A 258 -2.64 -4.64 28.44
N SER A 259 -2.94 -3.58 27.69
CA SER A 259 -3.53 -3.68 26.35
C SER A 259 -2.61 -4.46 25.41
N SER A 260 -1.29 -4.32 25.54
CA SER A 260 -0.32 -5.08 24.75
C SER A 260 -0.41 -6.58 25.03
N PHE A 261 -0.54 -6.99 26.30
CA PHE A 261 -0.76 -8.40 26.65
C PHE A 261 -2.09 -8.94 26.11
N MET A 262 -3.16 -8.13 26.14
CA MET A 262 -4.45 -8.52 25.55
C MET A 262 -4.36 -8.72 24.04
N VAL A 263 -3.67 -7.83 23.32
CA VAL A 263 -3.43 -7.98 21.87
C VAL A 263 -2.64 -9.24 21.56
N ILE A 264 -1.57 -9.52 22.31
CA ILE A 264 -0.79 -10.76 22.17
C ILE A 264 -1.67 -11.99 22.43
N PHE A 265 -2.49 -11.97 23.49
CA PHE A 265 -3.39 -13.06 23.81
C PHE A 265 -4.42 -13.32 22.70
N VAL A 266 -5.05 -12.27 22.18
CA VAL A 266 -5.99 -12.37 21.06
C VAL A 266 -5.29 -12.91 19.82
N ALA A 267 -4.09 -12.43 19.49
CA ALA A 267 -3.31 -12.93 18.36
C ALA A 267 -2.98 -14.42 18.49
N LEU A 268 -2.60 -14.89 19.68
CA LEU A 268 -2.35 -16.30 19.96
C LEU A 268 -3.63 -17.14 19.82
N MET A 269 -4.75 -16.67 20.37
CA MET A 269 -6.06 -17.32 20.21
C MET A 269 -6.43 -17.45 18.72
N PHE A 270 -6.30 -16.38 17.94
CA PHE A 270 -6.55 -16.40 16.49
C PHE A 270 -5.62 -17.38 15.76
N SER A 271 -4.32 -17.38 16.10
CA SER A 271 -3.34 -18.31 15.52
C SER A 271 -3.72 -19.78 15.77
N VAL A 272 -4.24 -20.10 16.94
CA VAL A 272 -4.76 -21.44 17.24
C VAL A 272 -6.03 -21.74 16.43
N LEU A 273 -7.02 -20.85 16.45
CA LEU A 273 -8.30 -21.06 15.77
C LEU A 273 -8.15 -21.21 14.25
N THR A 274 -7.23 -20.47 13.62
CA THR A 274 -7.00 -20.53 12.17
C THR A 274 -6.39 -21.85 11.69
N LYS A 275 -5.73 -22.62 12.57
CA LYS A 275 -5.18 -23.95 12.23
C LYS A 275 -6.26 -25.00 11.97
N PHE A 276 -7.42 -24.86 12.63
CA PHE A 276 -8.50 -25.85 12.54
C PHE A 276 -9.63 -25.40 11.62
N LYS A 277 -10.20 -26.33 10.85
CA LYS A 277 -11.32 -26.05 9.93
C LYS A 277 -12.53 -25.44 10.67
N MET A 278 -12.85 -25.95 11.86
CA MET A 278 -13.95 -25.42 12.67
C MET A 278 -13.66 -24.00 13.16
N GLY A 279 -12.43 -23.74 13.66
CA GLY A 279 -12.03 -22.42 14.12
C GLY A 279 -12.08 -21.38 12.99
N ARG A 280 -11.56 -21.70 11.79
CA ARG A 280 -11.73 -20.85 10.61
C ARG A 280 -13.19 -20.55 10.29
N LYS A 281 -14.06 -21.57 10.33
CA LYS A 281 -15.50 -21.40 10.10
C LYS A 281 -16.15 -20.47 11.14
N MET A 282 -15.75 -20.58 12.41
CA MET A 282 -16.25 -19.71 13.47
C MET A 282 -15.78 -18.26 13.32
N LEU A 283 -14.49 -18.05 13.04
CA LEU A 283 -13.91 -16.72 12.80
C LEU A 283 -14.62 -16.02 11.64
N LEU A 284 -14.86 -16.73 10.54
CA LEU A 284 -15.57 -16.20 9.37
C LEU A 284 -17.06 -15.97 9.61
N LYS A 285 -17.72 -16.83 10.39
CA LYS A 285 -19.15 -16.70 10.66
C LYS A 285 -19.47 -15.60 11.66
N TYR A 286 -18.60 -15.39 12.65
CA TYR A 286 -18.81 -14.45 13.75
C TYR A 286 -17.65 -13.46 13.92
N PRO A 287 -17.23 -12.74 12.86
CA PRO A 287 -16.08 -11.86 12.91
C PRO A 287 -16.26 -10.76 13.96
N ARG A 288 -17.48 -10.27 14.14
CA ARG A 288 -17.81 -9.22 15.14
C ARG A 288 -17.60 -9.70 16.56
N PHE A 289 -17.93 -10.95 16.87
CA PHE A 289 -17.72 -11.51 18.20
C PHE A 289 -16.22 -11.68 18.49
N PHE A 290 -15.50 -12.33 17.56
CA PHE A 290 -14.07 -12.62 17.75
C PHE A 290 -13.17 -11.38 17.70
N SER A 291 -13.61 -10.32 17.04
CA SER A 291 -12.93 -9.04 17.02
C SER A 291 -13.42 -8.09 18.11
N GLY A 292 -14.31 -8.49 19.02
CA GLY A 292 -14.85 -7.57 20.04
C GLY A 292 -15.61 -6.37 19.46
N GLY A 293 -16.14 -6.48 18.24
CA GLY A 293 -16.89 -5.43 17.57
C GLY A 293 -16.18 -4.74 16.40
N PHE A 294 -14.86 -4.93 16.23
CA PHE A 294 -14.06 -4.14 15.27
C PHE A 294 -14.19 -4.57 13.82
N ILE A 295 -14.45 -5.86 13.56
CA ILE A 295 -14.56 -6.42 12.21
C ILE A 295 -15.98 -6.95 12.01
N SER A 296 -16.64 -6.51 10.94
CA SER A 296 -17.96 -6.97 10.51
C SER A 296 -17.92 -7.38 9.04
N HIS A 297 -18.99 -8.03 8.57
CA HIS A 297 -19.16 -8.30 7.14
C HIS A 297 -19.48 -7.03 6.34
N ASP A 298 -20.08 -6.03 6.98
CA ASP A 298 -20.49 -4.77 6.34
C ASP A 298 -19.36 -3.74 6.27
N GLY A 299 -18.23 -4.01 6.95
CA GLY A 299 -17.16 -3.03 7.12
C GLY A 299 -17.52 -1.89 8.08
N PRO A 300 -16.63 -0.89 8.22
CA PRO A 300 -16.92 0.33 8.98
C PRO A 300 -17.86 1.26 8.21
N THR A 301 -18.65 2.04 8.94
CA THR A 301 -19.54 3.06 8.36
C THR A 301 -18.73 4.21 7.77
N GLU A 302 -19.30 4.95 6.81
CA GLU A 302 -18.64 6.13 6.24
C GLU A 302 -18.22 7.17 7.27
N GLU A 303 -19.07 7.40 8.27
CA GLU A 303 -18.79 8.28 9.39
C GLU A 303 -17.50 7.84 10.12
N VAL A 304 -17.38 6.56 10.44
CA VAL A 304 -16.18 6.00 11.10
C VAL A 304 -14.97 6.13 10.20
N MET A 305 -15.10 5.80 8.91
CA MET A 305 -13.99 5.89 7.95
C MET A 305 -13.47 7.33 7.83
N LYS A 306 -14.36 8.32 7.70
CA LYS A 306 -14.03 9.74 7.58
C LYS A 306 -13.43 10.32 8.87
N ALA A 307 -13.85 9.81 10.02
CA ALA A 307 -13.35 10.22 11.33
C ALA A 307 -12.10 9.44 11.79
N THR A 308 -11.63 8.47 11.00
CA THR A 308 -10.44 7.69 11.33
C THR A 308 -9.19 8.34 10.74
N HIS A 309 -8.24 8.65 11.60
CA HIS A 309 -6.96 9.25 11.28
C HIS A 309 -5.84 8.25 11.53
N PHE A 310 -4.75 8.35 10.77
CA PHE A 310 -3.53 7.61 11.06
C PHE A 310 -2.33 8.57 11.13
N GLN A 311 -1.33 8.14 11.89
CA GLN A 311 -0.02 8.76 11.94
C GLN A 311 1.02 7.65 12.02
N MET A 312 1.98 7.67 11.11
CA MET A 312 3.18 6.84 11.15
C MET A 312 4.37 7.75 11.42
N THR A 313 4.95 7.63 12.62
CA THR A 313 6.17 8.38 12.99
C THR A 313 7.41 7.57 12.59
N PHE A 314 8.41 8.23 12.04
CA PHE A 314 9.69 7.67 11.63
C PHE A 314 10.77 8.23 12.54
N ASN A 315 11.52 7.34 13.20
CA ASN A 315 12.74 7.66 13.92
C ASN A 315 13.94 7.16 13.12
N LEU A 316 14.64 8.07 12.45
CA LEU A 316 15.80 7.77 11.62
C LEU A 316 17.09 8.10 12.38
N GLU A 317 18.06 7.20 12.29
CA GLU A 317 19.39 7.36 12.85
C GLU A 317 20.45 6.97 11.81
N GLY A 318 21.54 7.74 11.73
CA GLY A 318 22.58 7.56 10.72
C GLY A 318 23.76 8.50 10.92
N TRP A 319 24.54 8.71 9.86
CA TRP A 319 25.74 9.54 9.86
C TRP A 319 25.58 10.77 8.98
N LYS A 320 26.23 11.88 9.35
CA LYS A 320 26.27 13.11 8.53
C LYS A 320 27.04 12.89 7.23
N GLU A 321 28.17 12.21 7.32
CA GLU A 321 29.04 11.96 6.18
C GLU A 321 28.78 10.56 5.63
N PRO A 322 28.37 10.43 4.36
CA PRO A 322 28.27 9.13 3.73
C PRO A 322 29.66 8.55 3.47
N LEU A 323 29.76 7.22 3.41
CA LEU A 323 30.99 6.56 2.98
C LEU A 323 31.14 6.65 1.46
N ALA A 324 32.39 6.56 1.00
CA ALA A 324 32.68 6.51 -0.43
C ALA A 324 32.17 5.20 -1.05
N GLU A 325 32.38 4.07 -0.38
CA GLU A 325 31.92 2.75 -0.81
C GLU A 325 30.87 2.21 0.16
N VAL A 326 29.72 1.76 -0.37
CA VAL A 326 28.61 1.25 0.46
C VAL A 326 28.92 -0.04 1.21
N THR A 327 29.98 -0.76 0.81
CA THR A 327 30.46 -1.96 1.47
C THR A 327 31.33 -1.67 2.70
N ASP A 328 31.80 -0.42 2.84
CA ASP A 328 32.61 -0.02 3.97
C ASP A 328 31.76 0.08 5.24
N ASN A 329 32.43 0.09 6.38
CA ASN A 329 31.78 0.24 7.68
C ASN A 329 32.21 1.55 8.33
N HIS A 330 31.22 2.26 8.88
CA HIS A 330 31.50 3.39 9.76
C HIS A 330 32.23 2.90 11.01
N ALA A 331 33.30 3.60 11.37
CA ALA A 331 34.05 3.32 12.59
C ALA A 331 33.35 3.86 13.85
N ALA A 332 32.58 4.95 13.69
CA ALA A 332 31.85 5.60 14.77
C ALA A 332 30.38 5.17 14.79
N ALA A 333 29.75 5.27 15.97
CA ALA A 333 28.30 5.16 16.08
C ALA A 333 27.59 6.27 15.27
N PRO A 334 26.33 6.07 14.86
CA PRO A 334 25.52 7.11 14.23
C PRO A 334 25.53 8.43 15.02
N ASP A 335 25.66 9.56 14.30
CA ASP A 335 25.84 10.90 14.88
C ASP A 335 24.77 11.92 14.42
N LYS A 336 23.75 11.44 13.71
CA LYS A 336 22.62 12.23 13.21
C LYS A 336 21.30 11.51 13.43
N ARG A 337 20.27 12.28 13.80
CA ARG A 337 18.91 11.78 13.97
C ARG A 337 17.89 12.68 13.26
N MET A 338 16.81 12.06 12.80
CA MET A 338 15.67 12.75 12.21
C MET A 338 14.37 12.10 12.67
N LEU A 339 13.45 12.93 13.14
CA LEU A 339 12.07 12.57 13.40
C LEU A 339 11.20 13.10 12.28
N ALA A 340 10.43 12.20 11.67
CA ALA A 340 9.53 12.53 10.57
C ALA A 340 8.18 11.83 10.74
N GLN A 341 7.17 12.26 9.98
CA GLN A 341 5.82 11.73 10.09
C GLN A 341 5.15 11.62 8.73
N VAL A 342 4.35 10.56 8.58
CA VAL A 342 3.32 10.44 7.55
C VAL A 342 1.96 10.42 8.21
N LYS A 343 1.05 11.32 7.82
CA LYS A 343 -0.31 11.40 8.38
C LYS A 343 -1.35 11.35 7.27
N GLY A 344 -2.56 10.96 7.62
CA GLY A 344 -3.71 11.02 6.73
C GLY A 344 -4.97 10.51 7.39
N THR A 345 -6.03 10.40 6.59
CA THR A 345 -7.34 9.92 7.03
C THR A 345 -7.74 8.68 6.27
N ASN A 346 -8.71 7.94 6.81
CA ASN A 346 -9.30 6.77 6.19
C ASN A 346 -8.24 5.76 5.67
N PRO A 347 -7.35 5.23 6.56
CA PRO A 347 -6.23 4.38 6.14
C PRO A 347 -6.68 3.13 5.36
N GLY A 348 -7.75 2.47 5.84
CA GLY A 348 -8.17 1.17 5.30
C GLY A 348 -8.76 1.22 3.89
N TYR A 349 -9.38 2.33 3.48
CA TYR A 349 -10.11 2.40 2.21
C TYR A 349 -9.76 3.64 1.42
N GLY A 350 -9.97 4.83 1.97
CA GLY A 350 -9.70 6.09 1.27
C GLY A 350 -8.24 6.21 0.85
N ALA A 351 -7.33 6.29 1.81
CA ALA A 351 -5.89 6.41 1.54
C ALA A 351 -5.36 5.23 0.72
N THR A 352 -5.87 4.01 0.96
CA THR A 352 -5.51 2.81 0.18
C THR A 352 -5.91 2.94 -1.30
N CYS A 353 -7.16 3.29 -1.58
CA CYS A 353 -7.67 3.40 -2.94
C CYS A 353 -7.04 4.57 -3.69
N VAL A 354 -6.85 5.70 -3.01
CA VAL A 354 -6.16 6.87 -3.56
C VAL A 354 -4.72 6.52 -3.91
N ALA A 355 -3.96 5.90 -3.00
CA ALA A 355 -2.58 5.49 -3.28
C ALA A 355 -2.49 4.49 -4.44
N LEU A 356 -3.44 3.56 -4.52
CA LEU A 356 -3.50 2.57 -5.60
C LEU A 356 -3.74 3.22 -6.97
N LEU A 357 -4.73 4.12 -7.06
CA LEU A 357 -5.05 4.84 -8.29
C LEU A 357 -3.93 5.78 -8.70
N LEU A 358 -3.36 6.54 -7.75
CA LEU A 358 -2.23 7.43 -8.02
C LEU A 358 -0.99 6.66 -8.46
N SER A 359 -0.75 5.45 -7.96
CA SER A 359 0.33 4.58 -8.44
C SER A 359 0.13 4.24 -9.92
N GLY A 360 -1.08 3.80 -10.31
CA GLY A 360 -1.41 3.51 -11.70
C GLY A 360 -1.28 4.74 -12.61
N LEU A 361 -1.79 5.90 -12.17
CA LEU A 361 -1.66 7.16 -12.90
C LEU A 361 -0.21 7.63 -13.04
N THR A 362 0.62 7.38 -12.02
CA THR A 362 2.04 7.75 -12.06
C THR A 362 2.79 6.91 -13.09
N ILE A 363 2.47 5.62 -13.25
CA ILE A 363 3.05 4.80 -14.31
C ILE A 363 2.69 5.39 -15.69
N LEU A 364 1.44 5.81 -15.88
CA LEU A 364 0.98 6.37 -17.16
C LEU A 364 1.64 7.70 -17.52
N ASP A 365 1.81 8.56 -16.51
CA ASP A 365 2.28 9.93 -16.71
C ASP A 365 3.82 10.02 -16.67
N GLU A 366 4.52 9.13 -15.95
CA GLU A 366 5.94 9.28 -15.55
C GLU A 366 6.77 7.98 -15.64
N SER A 367 6.38 7.04 -16.52
CA SER A 367 7.14 5.80 -16.75
C SER A 367 8.59 6.02 -17.21
N ASP A 368 8.92 7.21 -17.72
CA ASP A 368 10.27 7.65 -18.08
C ASP A 368 11.18 7.92 -16.87
N LYS A 369 10.59 8.17 -15.70
CA LYS A 369 11.31 8.38 -14.43
C LYS A 369 11.42 7.11 -13.59
N MET A 370 10.75 6.04 -14.01
CA MET A 370 10.75 4.76 -13.30
C MET A 370 12.01 3.93 -13.67
N PRO A 371 12.40 2.96 -12.83
CA PRO A 371 13.48 2.02 -13.12
C PRO A 371 13.38 1.29 -14.45
N ASP A 372 14.50 1.22 -15.17
CA ASP A 372 14.60 0.47 -16.42
C ASP A 372 13.50 0.85 -17.43
N LYS A 373 13.08 -0.09 -18.27
CA LYS A 373 11.90 0.03 -19.14
C LYS A 373 10.95 -1.11 -18.80
N GLY A 374 10.38 -1.08 -17.60
CA GLY A 374 9.53 -2.14 -17.07
C GLY A 374 10.24 -3.08 -16.10
N GLY A 375 9.48 -4.00 -15.51
CA GLY A 375 9.91 -4.91 -14.46
C GLY A 375 8.85 -5.04 -13.35
N VAL A 376 9.19 -5.85 -12.34
CA VAL A 376 8.35 -6.05 -11.15
C VAL A 376 9.04 -5.40 -9.95
N TYR A 377 8.35 -4.49 -9.26
CA TYR A 377 8.94 -3.63 -8.23
C TYR A 377 8.05 -3.45 -6.99
N PRO A 378 8.64 -3.23 -5.80
CA PRO A 378 7.93 -2.56 -4.70
C PRO A 378 7.76 -1.06 -4.98
N PRO A 379 6.81 -0.36 -4.32
CA PRO A 379 6.51 1.05 -4.60
C PRO A 379 7.71 1.99 -4.45
N GLY A 380 8.52 1.79 -3.41
CA GLY A 380 9.69 2.60 -3.11
C GLY A 380 10.76 2.53 -4.19
N ALA A 381 11.01 1.34 -4.76
CA ALA A 381 11.89 1.21 -5.91
C ALA A 381 11.27 1.82 -7.17
N ALA A 382 9.99 1.54 -7.42
CA ALA A 382 9.28 1.96 -8.63
C ALA A 382 9.14 3.48 -8.74
N PHE A 383 8.86 4.16 -7.62
CA PHE A 383 8.39 5.54 -7.60
C PHE A 383 9.34 6.52 -6.88
N ALA A 384 10.53 6.09 -6.45
CA ALA A 384 11.51 6.94 -5.74
C ALA A 384 11.85 8.26 -6.46
N LYS A 385 11.73 8.29 -7.80
CA LYS A 385 12.10 9.42 -8.67
C LYS A 385 10.89 10.05 -9.39
N THR A 386 9.67 9.62 -9.05
CA THR A 386 8.44 10.13 -9.65
C THR A 386 7.76 11.13 -8.73
N SER A 387 6.69 11.77 -9.20
CA SER A 387 5.92 12.70 -8.37
C SER A 387 4.88 12.03 -7.44
N LEU A 388 5.00 10.72 -7.16
CA LEU A 388 3.94 10.00 -6.43
C LEU A 388 3.75 10.55 -5.01
N VAL A 389 4.82 10.89 -4.30
CA VAL A 389 4.73 11.48 -2.95
C VAL A 389 4.00 12.82 -2.98
N GLU A 390 4.32 13.68 -3.95
CA GLU A 390 3.63 14.97 -4.12
C GLU A 390 2.15 14.78 -4.46
N ARG A 391 1.82 13.77 -5.29
CA ARG A 391 0.43 13.42 -5.60
C ARG A 391 -0.31 12.94 -4.35
N LEU A 392 0.33 12.12 -3.51
CA LEU A 392 -0.24 11.68 -2.22
C LEU A 392 -0.48 12.86 -1.28
N MET A 393 0.47 13.81 -1.19
CA MET A 393 0.32 15.05 -0.41
C MET A 393 -0.84 15.92 -0.87
N LYS A 394 -1.06 16.04 -2.18
CA LYS A 394 -2.23 16.74 -2.72
C LYS A 394 -3.56 16.03 -2.44
N ASN A 395 -3.53 14.73 -2.13
CA ASN A 395 -4.71 13.89 -1.93
C ASN A 395 -4.84 13.39 -0.47
N GLY A 396 -4.40 14.21 0.49
CA GLY A 396 -4.73 14.01 1.91
C GLY A 396 -3.73 13.19 2.74
N MET A 397 -2.57 12.82 2.19
CA MET A 397 -1.49 12.17 2.95
C MET A 397 -0.27 13.07 3.09
N THR A 398 0.07 13.55 4.29
CA THR A 398 1.20 14.46 4.48
C THR A 398 2.49 13.69 4.79
N PHE A 399 3.62 14.15 4.25
CA PHE A 399 4.98 13.69 4.56
C PHE A 399 5.79 14.87 5.10
N GLU A 400 6.21 14.81 6.36
CA GLU A 400 6.77 15.97 7.06
C GLU A 400 7.97 15.58 7.93
N VAL A 401 9.05 16.37 7.86
CA VAL A 401 10.15 16.29 8.83
C VAL A 401 9.78 17.16 10.03
N ILE A 402 9.74 16.56 11.21
CA ILE A 402 9.35 17.23 12.45
C ILE A 402 10.56 17.84 13.16
N LYS A 403 11.66 17.09 13.24
CA LYS A 403 12.87 17.53 13.94
C LYS A 403 14.10 16.87 13.33
N GLU A 404 15.18 17.64 13.24
CA GLU A 404 16.52 17.14 12.96
C GLU A 404 17.40 17.42 14.19
N GLU A 405 18.16 16.43 14.62
CA GLU A 405 19.03 16.52 15.79
C GLU A 405 20.44 16.08 15.43
N LEU A 406 21.42 16.78 16.00
CA LEU A 406 22.79 16.33 16.08
C LEU A 406 22.88 15.50 17.36
N ALA A 407 23.27 14.23 17.25
CA ALA A 407 23.43 13.35 18.40
C ALA A 407 24.67 13.71 19.23
#